data_AF-A0A1H8E1Z3-F1
#
_entry.id   AF-A0A1H8E1Z3-F1
#
_cell.length_a   1.000
_cell.length_b   1.000
_cell.length_c   1.000
_cell.angle_alpha   90.00
_cell.angle_beta   90.00
_cell.angle_gamma   90.00
#
_symmetry.space_group_name_H-M   'P 1'
#
loop_
_entity.id
_entity.type
_entity.pdbx_description
1 polymer ?
#
loop_
_entity_poly.entity_id
_entity_poly.type
_entity_poly.pdbx_seq_one_letter_code
_entity_poly.pdbx_strand_id
1 'polypeptide(L)'
;MSQLVLKSLGSAVVAVALTAAPSARAGASDTSDGACGSTSAGWNAPNGALVLTRGSGGPITSVLSGVGEYRTHSLLSHGPGGDVTHETMYTPGTNGWPTYCSTPMKVNELASGYPGAARVNQGAIYQYLYGGGGLEYIAYQRSRSSAGYDTKGETITNWILNSMPTEATQSKKDGGQSILRIKGDNGYPLNYTLYQYRDLEGVNTGTAGWNNGMVCSTMIAYAQFRAGFGAVSAYTYDHATLVSAGNALYNAVETECNTGLGFWTDIGSKATCFEGICDDAARQVRNCMAAGNCGTDDGNVWSNIANNPNTVSRSISPDRLGGWSGHPYSGTGASVWSYDTSNTVQWNSGGNVYGCWF
;
A
#
# COMPACT_ATOMS: atom_id res chain seq x y z
N MET A 1 41.27 -57.90 27.04
CA MET A 1 39.94 -57.27 27.21
C MET A 1 40.17 -55.78 27.42
N SER A 2 40.05 -54.98 26.36
CA SER A 2 40.12 -53.51 26.46
C SER A 2 38.95 -52.93 25.69
N GLN A 3 38.15 -52.14 26.40
CA GLN A 3 36.97 -51.44 25.91
C GLN A 3 37.39 -50.26 25.01
N LEU A 4 36.75 -50.14 23.85
CA LEU A 4 36.78 -48.93 23.04
C LEU A 4 35.42 -48.22 23.19
N VAL A 5 35.44 -47.05 23.82
CA VAL A 5 34.30 -46.15 23.97
C VAL A 5 34.15 -45.33 22.69
N LEU A 6 33.06 -45.52 21.94
CA LEU A 6 32.65 -44.59 20.89
C LEU A 6 31.90 -43.40 21.50
N LYS A 7 32.44 -42.19 21.33
CA LYS A 7 31.71 -40.93 21.46
C LYS A 7 31.08 -40.57 20.12
N SER A 8 29.76 -40.48 20.06
CA SER A 8 29.01 -39.89 18.95
C SER A 8 28.99 -38.36 19.07
N LEU A 9 29.52 -37.66 18.07
CA LEU A 9 29.24 -36.25 17.82
C LEU A 9 28.24 -36.19 16.66
N GLY A 10 27.00 -35.82 16.96
CA GLY A 10 25.98 -35.54 15.96
C GLY A 10 26.15 -34.12 15.44
N SER A 11 26.41 -33.98 14.14
CA SER A 11 26.29 -32.71 13.43
C SER A 11 24.90 -32.63 12.80
N ALA A 12 24.07 -31.72 13.30
CA ALA A 12 22.80 -31.37 12.68
C ALA A 12 23.07 -30.46 11.47
N VAL A 13 22.71 -30.93 10.28
CA VAL A 13 22.69 -30.14 9.05
C VAL A 13 21.38 -29.34 9.04
N VAL A 14 21.47 -28.02 9.24
CA VAL A 14 20.36 -27.10 9.00
C VAL A 14 20.38 -26.75 7.51
N ALA A 15 19.44 -27.31 6.75
CA ALA A 15 19.20 -26.93 5.37
C ALA A 15 18.47 -25.58 5.34
N VAL A 16 19.19 -24.51 5.01
CA VAL A 16 18.59 -23.20 4.69
C VAL A 16 17.99 -23.30 3.28
N ALA A 17 16.67 -23.37 3.19
CA ALA A 17 15.96 -23.25 1.93
C ALA A 17 16.01 -21.78 1.47
N LEU A 18 16.90 -21.47 0.52
CA LEU A 18 16.84 -20.20 -0.22
C LEU A 18 15.66 -20.25 -1.19
N THR A 19 14.52 -19.67 -0.80
CA THR A 19 13.46 -19.31 -1.75
C THR A 19 13.85 -18.02 -2.44
N ALA A 20 14.46 -18.12 -3.63
CA ALA A 20 14.67 -16.98 -4.51
C ALA A 20 13.30 -16.46 -4.98
N ALA A 21 12.95 -15.23 -4.60
CA ALA A 21 11.78 -14.57 -5.16
C ALA A 21 11.99 -14.33 -6.67
N PRO A 22 11.01 -14.62 -7.53
CA PRO A 22 11.15 -14.44 -8.97
C PRO A 22 11.29 -12.95 -9.32
N SER A 23 12.35 -12.59 -10.05
CA SER A 23 12.46 -11.28 -10.69
C SER A 23 11.36 -11.13 -11.73
N ALA A 24 10.33 -10.33 -11.44
CA ALA A 24 9.26 -10.05 -12.39
C ALA A 24 9.83 -9.25 -13.59
N ARG A 25 9.84 -9.87 -14.78
CA ARG A 25 10.01 -9.15 -16.05
C ARG A 25 8.62 -8.75 -16.56
N ALA A 26 8.39 -7.44 -16.68
CA ALA A 26 7.10 -6.89 -17.09
C ALA A 26 6.87 -6.99 -18.60
N GLY A 27 5.68 -7.42 -19.00
CA GLY A 27 5.13 -7.16 -20.34
C GLY A 27 4.53 -5.75 -20.40
N ALA A 28 4.45 -5.17 -21.61
CA ALA A 28 3.97 -3.81 -21.85
C ALA A 28 2.62 -3.53 -21.15
N SER A 29 2.58 -2.47 -20.34
CA SER A 29 1.38 -1.85 -19.77
C SER A 29 1.06 -0.63 -20.62
N ASP A 30 -0.21 -0.36 -20.91
CA ASP A 30 -0.59 0.96 -21.40
C ASP A 30 -0.41 1.97 -20.25
N THR A 31 -0.01 3.18 -20.59
CA THR A 31 0.64 4.15 -19.68
C THR A 31 -0.28 5.34 -19.41
N SER A 32 -1.58 5.07 -19.29
CA SER A 32 -2.65 6.05 -19.06
C SER A 32 -2.60 6.66 -17.65
N ASP A 33 -2.03 5.97 -16.67
CA ASP A 33 -1.68 6.57 -15.38
C ASP A 33 -0.61 7.65 -15.60
N GLY A 34 -0.95 8.89 -15.23
CA GLY A 34 0.02 9.97 -15.17
C GLY A 34 1.13 9.62 -14.18
N ALA A 35 2.23 9.03 -14.67
CA ALA A 35 3.32 8.54 -13.83
C ALA A 35 4.33 9.63 -13.46
N CYS A 36 4.52 10.59 -14.36
CA CYS A 36 5.54 11.62 -14.26
C CYS A 36 4.95 13.01 -14.44
N GLY A 37 5.45 13.97 -13.67
CA GLY A 37 4.97 15.34 -13.74
C GLY A 37 5.92 16.32 -13.08
N SER A 38 5.60 17.61 -13.23
CA SER A 38 6.33 18.71 -12.61
C SER A 38 5.42 19.50 -11.66
N THR A 39 6.02 20.01 -10.59
CA THR A 39 5.35 20.96 -9.69
C THR A 39 6.32 22.01 -9.19
N SER A 40 5.78 23.05 -8.54
CA SER A 40 6.56 24.00 -7.76
C SER A 40 7.36 23.26 -6.68
N ALA A 41 8.60 23.69 -6.42
CA ALA A 41 9.59 22.90 -5.67
C ALA A 41 9.31 22.82 -4.17
N GLY A 42 8.19 22.22 -3.75
CA GLY A 42 7.83 21.98 -2.35
C GLY A 42 6.41 22.41 -1.98
N TRP A 43 5.81 21.59 -1.13
CA TRP A 43 4.62 21.93 -0.37
C TRP A 43 4.92 22.57 0.99
N ASN A 44 3.90 23.09 1.66
CA ASN A 44 3.98 23.64 3.02
C ASN A 44 3.97 22.58 4.14
N ALA A 45 3.93 21.28 3.82
CA ALA A 45 3.93 20.23 4.84
C ALA A 45 5.35 20.06 5.44
N PRO A 46 5.55 20.30 6.75
CA PRO A 46 6.87 20.27 7.37
C PRO A 46 7.45 18.85 7.45
N ASN A 47 8.73 18.74 7.79
CA ASN A 47 9.37 17.45 8.03
C ASN A 47 8.63 16.74 9.17
N GLY A 48 8.30 15.46 8.97
CA GLY A 48 7.56 14.67 9.93
C GLY A 48 6.05 14.84 9.88
N ALA A 49 5.51 15.58 8.90
CA ALA A 49 4.06 15.71 8.73
C ALA A 49 3.46 14.45 8.10
N LEU A 50 2.35 13.98 8.67
CA LEU A 50 1.47 12.99 8.07
C LEU A 50 0.55 13.71 7.09
N VAL A 51 0.66 13.40 5.81
CA VAL A 51 -0.26 13.92 4.78
C VAL A 51 -1.29 12.85 4.48
N LEU A 52 -2.55 13.24 4.50
CA LEU A 52 -3.68 12.35 4.32
C LEU A 52 -4.50 12.80 3.14
N THR A 53 -4.93 11.85 2.31
CA THR A 53 -5.66 12.16 1.09
C THR A 53 -6.86 11.26 0.88
N ARG A 54 -7.76 11.70 0.00
CA ARG A 54 -8.87 10.93 -0.52
C ARG A 54 -8.95 11.10 -2.03
N GLY A 55 -8.97 9.99 -2.75
CA GLY A 55 -9.32 9.98 -4.18
C GLY A 55 -10.82 10.16 -4.37
N SER A 56 -11.23 10.81 -5.46
CA SER A 56 -12.64 11.06 -5.80
C SER A 56 -13.43 9.80 -6.23
N GLY A 57 -12.76 8.66 -6.29
CA GLY A 57 -13.28 7.38 -6.76
C GLY A 57 -12.22 6.29 -6.61
N GLY A 58 -12.43 5.14 -7.22
CA GLY A 58 -11.48 4.03 -7.15
C GLY A 58 -11.91 2.91 -6.21
N PRO A 59 -11.37 1.69 -6.38
CA PRO A 59 -11.71 0.54 -5.55
C PRO A 59 -11.38 0.74 -4.06
N ILE A 60 -10.25 1.40 -3.75
CA ILE A 60 -9.87 1.68 -2.35
C ILE A 60 -10.83 2.68 -1.71
N THR A 61 -11.25 3.72 -2.44
CA THR A 61 -12.24 4.70 -1.97
C THR A 61 -13.58 4.02 -1.66
N SER A 62 -14.03 3.10 -2.52
CA SER A 62 -15.24 2.31 -2.30
C SER A 62 -15.13 1.41 -1.06
N VAL A 63 -14.00 0.72 -0.89
CA VAL A 63 -13.73 -0.12 0.30
C VAL A 63 -13.76 0.70 1.57
N LEU A 64 -12.99 1.80 1.63
CA LEU A 64 -12.89 2.60 2.84
C LEU A 64 -14.23 3.27 3.19
N SER A 65 -14.93 3.82 2.19
CA SER A 65 -16.26 4.39 2.41
C SER A 65 -17.24 3.31 2.91
N GLY A 66 -17.17 2.09 2.36
CA GLY A 66 -17.99 0.94 2.76
C GLY A 66 -17.72 0.43 4.18
N VAL A 67 -16.54 0.74 4.75
CA VAL A 67 -16.20 0.48 6.15
C VAL A 67 -16.27 1.74 7.02
N GLY A 68 -16.86 2.84 6.56
CA GLY A 68 -17.01 4.06 7.37
C GLY A 68 -15.73 4.86 7.60
N GLU A 69 -14.71 4.66 6.77
CA GLU A 69 -13.46 5.43 6.74
C GLU A 69 -13.50 6.40 5.54
N TYR A 70 -12.89 7.58 5.71
CA TYR A 70 -12.90 8.65 4.71
C TYR A 70 -11.57 8.74 3.94
N ARG A 71 -10.43 8.79 4.61
CA ARG A 71 -9.11 8.98 3.96
C ARG A 71 -8.58 7.68 3.38
N THR A 72 -8.10 7.72 2.14
CA THR A 72 -7.69 6.54 1.34
C THR A 72 -6.19 6.35 1.22
N HIS A 73 -5.40 7.35 1.56
CA HIS A 73 -3.96 7.24 1.49
C HIS A 73 -3.28 8.10 2.56
N SER A 74 -2.08 7.66 2.97
CA SER A 74 -1.23 8.38 3.90
C SER A 74 0.18 8.49 3.36
N LEU A 75 0.77 9.68 3.46
CA LEU A 75 2.13 9.98 3.05
C LEU A 75 2.90 10.54 4.24
N LEU A 76 4.21 10.39 4.25
CA LEU A 76 5.07 11.00 5.24
C LEU A 76 6.01 12.02 4.57
N SER A 77 5.86 13.29 4.94
CA SER A 77 6.65 14.40 4.41
C SER A 77 8.04 14.45 5.04
N HIS A 78 9.09 14.49 4.21
CA HIS A 78 10.45 14.82 4.67
C HIS A 78 10.77 16.32 4.59
N GLY A 79 9.72 17.16 4.53
CA GLY A 79 9.80 18.62 4.62
C GLY A 79 9.51 19.37 3.32
N PRO A 80 9.46 20.72 3.38
CA PRO A 80 9.23 21.55 2.21
C PRO A 80 10.38 21.38 1.20
N GLY A 81 10.09 20.73 0.06
CA GLY A 81 11.09 20.44 -0.97
C GLY A 81 11.87 19.13 -0.76
N GLY A 82 11.65 18.42 0.35
CA GLY A 82 12.21 17.09 0.58
C GLY A 82 11.49 16.00 -0.20
N ASP A 83 11.97 14.77 -0.12
CA ASP A 83 11.24 13.61 -0.64
C ASP A 83 9.95 13.36 0.17
N VAL A 84 9.10 12.48 -0.34
CA VAL A 84 7.94 11.96 0.34
C VAL A 84 8.05 10.45 0.41
N THR A 85 7.90 9.88 1.60
CA THR A 85 7.71 8.43 1.74
C THR A 85 6.24 8.12 1.46
N HIS A 86 6.00 7.29 0.47
CA HIS A 86 4.67 6.77 0.14
C HIS A 86 4.73 5.27 -0.16
N GLU A 87 3.56 4.65 -0.27
CA GLU A 87 3.46 3.26 -0.69
C GLU A 87 2.19 3.06 -1.51
N THR A 88 2.36 2.75 -2.80
CA THR A 88 1.27 2.53 -3.76
C THR A 88 1.68 1.49 -4.80
N MET A 89 0.73 1.11 -5.66
CA MET A 89 1.04 0.37 -6.88
C MET A 89 0.53 1.08 -8.14
N TYR A 90 1.22 0.90 -9.26
CA TYR A 90 0.66 1.21 -10.59
C TYR A 90 -0.37 0.15 -10.99
N THR A 91 -1.21 0.50 -11.95
CA THR A 91 -2.19 -0.40 -12.56
C THR A 91 -1.56 -1.71 -13.05
N PRO A 92 -1.88 -2.87 -12.45
CA PRO A 92 -1.38 -4.16 -12.92
C PRO A 92 -1.73 -4.39 -14.39
N GLY A 93 -0.75 -4.83 -15.18
CA GLY A 93 -0.97 -5.22 -16.55
C GLY A 93 -1.83 -6.48 -16.67
N THR A 94 -2.28 -6.75 -17.89
CA THR A 94 -3.15 -7.91 -18.19
C THR A 94 -2.37 -9.13 -18.67
N ASN A 95 -2.92 -10.32 -18.42
CA ASN A 95 -2.39 -11.58 -18.94
C ASN A 95 -2.60 -11.72 -20.45
N GLY A 96 -1.83 -12.63 -21.06
CA GLY A 96 -2.02 -13.06 -22.45
C GLY A 96 -3.09 -14.14 -22.59
N TRP A 97 -3.52 -14.40 -23.82
CA TRP A 97 -4.45 -15.50 -24.13
C TRP A 97 -3.74 -16.87 -23.98
N PRO A 98 -4.41 -17.92 -23.47
CA PRO A 98 -5.81 -17.97 -23.01
C PRO A 98 -6.01 -17.58 -21.54
N THR A 99 -4.93 -17.45 -20.76
CA THR A 99 -4.97 -17.19 -19.30
C THR A 99 -5.79 -15.97 -18.92
N TYR A 100 -5.81 -14.96 -19.79
CA TYR A 100 -6.63 -13.76 -19.66
C TYR A 100 -8.10 -14.06 -19.31
N CYS A 101 -8.71 -15.09 -19.89
CA CYS A 101 -10.13 -15.43 -19.69
C CYS A 101 -10.42 -16.18 -18.37
N SER A 102 -9.54 -16.08 -17.39
CA SER A 102 -9.72 -16.66 -16.05
C SER A 102 -9.03 -15.79 -15.01
N THR A 103 -7.80 -15.37 -15.30
CA THR A 103 -7.07 -14.39 -14.47
C THR A 103 -6.69 -13.21 -15.37
N PRO A 104 -7.55 -12.19 -15.47
CA PRO A 104 -7.34 -11.11 -16.42
C PRO A 104 -6.08 -10.29 -16.12
N MET A 105 -5.74 -10.14 -14.83
CA MET A 105 -4.58 -9.39 -14.38
C MET A 105 -3.38 -10.30 -14.13
N LYS A 106 -2.18 -9.76 -14.40
CA LYS A 106 -0.93 -10.44 -14.09
C LYS A 106 -0.77 -10.62 -12.58
N VAL A 107 -0.73 -11.88 -12.17
CA VAL A 107 -0.67 -12.29 -10.76
C VAL A 107 0.48 -11.63 -10.01
N ASN A 108 1.68 -11.61 -10.59
CA ASN A 108 2.86 -11.05 -9.91
C ASN A 108 2.78 -9.53 -9.71
N GLU A 109 2.12 -8.81 -10.61
CA GLU A 109 1.96 -7.35 -10.50
C GLU A 109 0.86 -7.01 -9.48
N LEU A 110 -0.19 -7.83 -9.40
CA LEU A 110 -1.27 -7.70 -8.40
C LEU A 110 -0.83 -8.14 -6.99
N ALA A 111 -0.04 -9.21 -6.89
CA ALA A 111 0.44 -9.76 -5.62
C ALA A 111 1.58 -8.92 -5.03
N SER A 112 2.49 -8.40 -5.86
CA SER A 112 3.69 -7.66 -5.47
C SER A 112 3.68 -6.25 -6.05
N GLY A 113 2.64 -5.47 -5.72
CA GLY A 113 2.39 -4.16 -6.31
C GLY A 113 3.62 -3.26 -6.30
N TYR A 114 4.12 -2.95 -7.50
CA TYR A 114 5.25 -2.03 -7.71
C TYR A 114 4.71 -0.60 -7.88
N PRO A 115 5.42 0.47 -7.48
CA PRO A 115 6.75 0.47 -6.86
C PRO A 115 6.76 -0.10 -5.44
N GLY A 116 5.61 -0.19 -4.77
CA GLY A 116 5.53 -0.51 -3.36
C GLY A 116 5.91 0.70 -2.52
N ALA A 117 6.56 0.48 -1.38
CA ALA A 117 7.08 1.58 -0.57
C ALA A 117 8.25 2.28 -1.29
N ALA A 118 8.20 3.60 -1.40
CA ALA A 118 9.22 4.39 -2.07
C ALA A 118 9.40 5.77 -1.42
N ARG A 119 10.60 6.33 -1.59
CA ARG A 119 10.84 7.77 -1.48
C ARG A 119 10.80 8.37 -2.87
N VAL A 120 9.93 9.37 -3.05
CA VAL A 120 9.72 10.05 -4.33
C VAL A 120 9.83 11.56 -4.14
N ASN A 121 10.30 12.26 -5.16
CA ASN A 121 10.46 13.71 -5.10
C ASN A 121 9.10 14.45 -5.22
N GLN A 122 9.13 15.77 -5.08
CA GLN A 122 7.94 16.62 -5.13
C GLN A 122 7.20 16.56 -6.49
N GLY A 123 7.92 16.42 -7.61
CA GLY A 123 7.33 16.24 -8.95
C GLY A 123 6.51 14.95 -9.06
N ALA A 124 7.11 13.86 -8.61
CA ALA A 124 6.49 12.54 -8.60
C ALA A 124 5.24 12.49 -7.71
N ILE A 125 5.32 13.00 -6.47
CA ILE A 125 4.17 12.98 -5.56
C ILE A 125 3.06 13.94 -6.00
N TYR A 126 3.39 15.10 -6.58
CA TYR A 126 2.39 15.97 -7.18
C TYR A 126 1.66 15.26 -8.32
N GLN A 127 2.40 14.60 -9.19
CA GLN A 127 1.80 13.85 -10.27
C GLN A 127 0.91 12.70 -9.75
N TYR A 128 1.34 11.96 -8.72
CA TYR A 128 0.51 10.95 -8.07
C TYR A 128 -0.81 11.54 -7.55
N LEU A 129 -0.76 12.73 -6.93
CA LEU A 129 -1.92 13.36 -6.31
C LEU A 129 -2.88 14.02 -7.29
N TYR A 130 -2.38 14.63 -8.37
CA TYR A 130 -3.17 15.49 -9.25
C TYR A 130 -3.22 15.04 -10.72
N GLY A 131 -2.43 14.02 -11.09
CA GLY A 131 -2.14 13.69 -12.47
C GLY A 131 -2.94 12.55 -13.11
N GLY A 132 -3.60 11.70 -12.31
CA GLY A 132 -4.27 10.48 -12.80
C GLY A 132 -5.70 10.25 -12.31
N GLY A 133 -6.22 11.09 -11.41
CA GLY A 133 -7.58 10.96 -10.86
C GLY A 133 -7.94 12.18 -10.02
N GLY A 134 -9.24 12.41 -9.81
CA GLY A 134 -9.68 13.54 -8.99
C GLY A 134 -9.21 13.39 -7.54
N LEU A 135 -8.54 14.40 -7.01
CA LEU A 135 -8.24 14.51 -5.58
C LEU A 135 -9.44 15.16 -4.89
N GLU A 136 -10.14 14.42 -4.04
CA GLU A 136 -11.29 14.95 -3.30
C GLU A 136 -10.83 15.72 -2.06
N TYR A 137 -9.81 15.20 -1.37
CA TYR A 137 -9.31 15.78 -0.13
C TYR A 137 -7.80 15.61 0.00
N ILE A 138 -7.16 16.63 0.57
CA ILE A 138 -5.78 16.59 1.03
C ILE A 138 -5.60 17.52 2.23
N ALA A 139 -4.93 17.02 3.26
CA ALA A 139 -4.47 17.83 4.38
C ALA A 139 -3.23 17.20 5.00
N TYR A 140 -2.52 17.98 5.82
CA TYR A 140 -1.45 17.45 6.66
C TYR A 140 -1.73 17.67 8.15
N GLN A 141 -1.19 16.78 8.97
CA GLN A 141 -1.16 16.87 10.42
C GLN A 141 0.28 16.80 10.90
N ARG A 142 0.60 17.60 11.92
CA ARG A 142 1.91 17.62 12.57
C ARG A 142 1.90 16.76 13.81
N SER A 143 3.09 16.34 14.22
CA SER A 143 3.26 15.68 15.51
C SER A 143 2.87 16.64 16.64
N ARG A 144 2.00 16.18 17.53
CA ARG A 144 1.45 17.01 18.61
C ARG A 144 1.14 16.16 19.84
N SER A 145 1.20 16.79 20.99
CA SER A 145 0.75 16.25 22.28
C SER A 145 -0.18 17.25 22.98
N SER A 146 -0.66 16.89 24.17
CA SER A 146 -1.41 17.82 25.03
C SER A 146 -0.61 19.09 25.38
N ALA A 147 0.73 19.04 25.33
CA ALA A 147 1.61 20.18 25.58
C ALA A 147 1.82 21.08 24.35
N GLY A 148 1.33 20.70 23.16
CA GLY A 148 1.54 21.43 21.91
C GLY A 148 2.32 20.64 20.85
N TYR A 149 2.79 21.32 19.82
CA TYR A 149 3.57 20.73 18.73
C TYR A 149 4.91 20.18 19.24
N ASP A 150 5.31 19.01 18.74
CA ASP A 150 6.57 18.37 19.12
C ASP A 150 7.31 17.80 17.88
N THR A 151 8.48 17.20 18.10
CA THR A 151 9.39 16.72 17.04
C THR A 151 9.32 15.21 16.81
N LYS A 152 8.31 14.50 17.35
CA LYS A 152 8.27 13.03 17.20
C LYS A 152 8.07 12.61 15.74
N GLY A 153 7.20 13.30 15.01
CA GLY A 153 7.05 13.11 13.55
C GLY A 153 8.37 13.25 12.79
N GLU A 154 9.18 14.25 13.14
CA GLU A 154 10.52 14.46 12.56
C GLU A 154 11.48 13.33 12.92
N THR A 155 11.39 12.82 14.14
CA THR A 155 12.19 11.67 14.58
C THR A 155 11.80 10.41 13.79
N ILE A 156 10.52 10.22 13.47
CA ILE A 156 10.04 9.10 12.65
C ILE A 156 10.56 9.21 11.21
N THR A 157 10.49 10.38 10.58
CA THR A 157 11.05 10.56 9.23
C THR A 157 12.55 10.33 9.21
N ASN A 158 13.29 10.90 10.16
CA ASN A 158 14.73 10.68 10.30
C ASN A 158 15.06 9.20 10.52
N TRP A 159 14.22 8.46 11.25
CA TRP A 159 14.40 7.02 11.39
C TRP A 159 14.26 6.29 10.04
N ILE A 160 13.23 6.60 9.24
CA ILE A 160 13.08 6.02 7.89
C ILE A 160 14.31 6.32 7.04
N LEU A 161 14.75 7.59 7.00
CA LEU A 161 15.87 8.02 6.17
C LEU A 161 17.19 7.32 6.54
N ASN A 162 17.41 7.06 7.83
CA ASN A 162 18.68 6.51 8.33
C ASN A 162 18.67 4.98 8.49
N SER A 163 17.50 4.37 8.69
CA SER A 163 17.40 2.96 9.10
C SER A 163 16.73 2.07 8.06
N MET A 164 15.99 2.63 7.10
CA MET A 164 15.37 1.85 6.03
C MET A 164 16.18 2.03 4.74
N PRO A 165 16.99 1.02 4.34
CA PRO A 165 17.78 1.12 3.12
C PRO A 165 16.89 1.24 1.89
N THR A 166 17.40 1.89 0.84
CA THR A 166 16.69 2.00 -0.44
C THR A 166 17.46 1.37 -1.59
N GLU A 167 16.72 0.96 -2.61
CA GLU A 167 17.25 0.57 -3.92
C GLU A 167 16.70 1.50 -5.00
N ALA A 168 17.59 2.06 -5.81
CA ALA A 168 17.19 2.86 -6.96
C ALA A 168 16.71 1.93 -8.09
N THR A 169 15.50 2.15 -8.56
CA THR A 169 14.93 1.50 -9.75
C THR A 169 14.54 2.57 -10.76
N GLN A 170 14.73 2.32 -12.05
CA GLN A 170 14.28 3.26 -13.08
C GLN A 170 12.75 3.25 -13.19
N SER A 171 12.17 4.42 -13.41
CA SER A 171 10.75 4.54 -13.70
C SER A 171 10.40 3.78 -14.98
N LYS A 172 9.23 3.13 -14.95
CA LYS A 172 8.65 2.42 -16.09
C LYS A 172 8.13 3.39 -17.16
N LYS A 173 7.83 4.64 -16.80
CA LYS A 173 7.37 5.68 -17.72
C LYS A 173 8.53 6.48 -18.31
N ASP A 174 9.50 6.87 -17.49
CA ASP A 174 10.71 7.58 -17.93
C ASP A 174 11.96 6.92 -17.34
N GLY A 175 12.71 6.20 -18.17
CA GLY A 175 13.94 5.52 -17.77
C GLY A 175 15.09 6.44 -17.33
N GLY A 176 14.93 7.76 -17.46
CA GLY A 176 15.84 8.77 -16.90
C GLY A 176 15.52 9.16 -15.45
N GLN A 177 14.36 8.77 -14.92
CA GLN A 177 13.96 9.04 -13.53
C GLN A 177 14.15 7.82 -12.66
N SER A 178 14.79 8.01 -11.50
CA SER A 178 14.97 6.95 -10.51
C SER A 178 13.99 7.07 -9.35
N ILE A 179 13.46 5.93 -8.92
CA ILE A 179 12.58 5.76 -7.78
C ILE A 179 13.37 5.04 -6.69
N LEU A 180 13.39 5.61 -5.49
CA LEU A 180 14.10 5.03 -4.35
C LEU A 180 13.17 4.10 -3.58
N ARG A 181 13.12 2.83 -3.99
CA ARG A 181 12.27 1.81 -3.35
C ARG A 181 12.81 1.47 -1.97
N ILE A 182 11.94 1.46 -0.97
CA ILE A 182 12.30 1.19 0.42
C ILE A 182 12.36 -0.33 0.63
N LYS A 183 13.43 -0.79 1.30
CA LYS A 183 13.63 -2.20 1.63
C LYS A 183 13.13 -2.51 3.05
N GLY A 184 12.54 -3.69 3.19
CA GLY A 184 12.16 -4.26 4.48
C GLY A 184 13.34 -4.88 5.22
N ASP A 185 13.08 -5.40 6.42
CA ASP A 185 14.11 -6.04 7.26
C ASP A 185 14.74 -7.28 6.59
N ASN A 186 14.05 -7.90 5.63
CA ASN A 186 14.56 -9.02 4.84
C ASN A 186 15.51 -8.59 3.69
N GLY A 187 15.78 -7.30 3.54
CA GLY A 187 16.66 -6.74 2.51
C GLY A 187 16.04 -6.62 1.11
N TYR A 188 14.78 -6.99 0.94
CA TYR A 188 14.04 -6.86 -0.33
C TYR A 188 13.14 -5.62 -0.32
N PRO A 189 12.85 -5.02 -1.50
CA PRO A 189 11.86 -3.96 -1.61
C PRO A 189 10.52 -4.37 -1.00
N LEU A 190 9.91 -3.46 -0.26
CA LEU A 190 8.58 -3.62 0.29
C LEU A 190 7.55 -3.51 -0.84
N ASN A 191 6.59 -4.43 -0.85
CA ASN A 191 5.57 -4.51 -1.88
C ASN A 191 4.27 -3.86 -1.39
N TYR A 192 3.55 -3.21 -2.29
CA TYR A 192 2.16 -2.85 -2.02
C TYR A 192 1.30 -4.11 -2.13
N THR A 193 0.64 -4.51 -1.05
CA THR A 193 -0.16 -5.74 -1.04
C THR A 193 -1.59 -5.48 -0.61
N LEU A 194 -2.56 -5.89 -1.42
CA LEU A 194 -3.97 -5.68 -1.12
C LEU A 194 -4.42 -6.45 0.13
N TYR A 195 -3.78 -7.59 0.41
CA TYR A 195 -4.07 -8.43 1.57
C TYR A 195 -3.91 -7.68 2.91
N GLN A 196 -2.98 -6.73 2.99
CA GLN A 196 -2.73 -5.93 4.20
C GLN A 196 -3.89 -4.98 4.58
N TYR A 197 -4.84 -4.74 3.66
CA TYR A 197 -6.11 -4.07 4.00
C TYR A 197 -7.06 -4.97 4.81
N ARG A 198 -6.91 -6.29 4.71
CA ARG A 198 -7.70 -7.26 5.47
C ARG A 198 -6.97 -7.69 6.73
N ASP A 199 -5.68 -8.00 6.64
CA ASP A 199 -4.91 -8.52 7.75
C ASP A 199 -3.50 -7.94 7.77
N LEU A 200 -3.18 -7.19 8.82
CA LEU A 200 -1.86 -6.60 9.00
C LEU A 200 -0.77 -7.60 9.35
N GLU A 201 -1.13 -8.80 9.82
CA GLU A 201 -0.15 -9.82 10.19
C GLU A 201 0.89 -9.35 11.23
N GLY A 202 0.56 -8.30 12.01
CA GLY A 202 1.47 -7.69 12.98
C GLY A 202 2.62 -6.87 12.38
N VAL A 203 2.59 -6.56 11.08
CA VAL A 203 3.65 -5.82 10.38
C VAL A 203 3.87 -4.42 10.97
N ASN A 204 2.82 -3.77 11.44
CA ASN A 204 2.90 -2.50 12.18
C ASN A 204 3.76 -2.56 13.46
N THR A 205 4.12 -3.77 13.92
CA THR A 205 4.99 -4.03 15.07
C THR A 205 6.26 -4.81 14.71
N GLY A 206 6.59 -4.90 13.42
CA GLY A 206 7.81 -5.53 12.91
C GLY A 206 7.73 -7.03 12.67
N THR A 207 6.53 -7.60 12.61
CA THR A 207 6.35 -8.98 12.11
C THR A 207 6.52 -9.00 10.59
N ALA A 208 6.96 -10.13 10.03
CA ALA A 208 7.03 -10.30 8.59
C ALA A 208 5.60 -10.42 8.01
N GLY A 209 5.29 -9.59 7.01
CA GLY A 209 4.02 -9.65 6.29
C GLY A 209 4.05 -10.63 5.13
N TRP A 210 2.87 -11.09 4.72
CA TRP A 210 2.70 -11.84 3.49
C TRP A 210 3.32 -11.07 2.32
N ASN A 211 4.15 -11.77 1.54
CA ASN A 211 4.83 -11.23 0.37
C ASN A 211 5.63 -9.93 0.63
N ASN A 212 6.21 -9.78 1.83
CA ASN A 212 6.92 -8.56 2.24
C ASN A 212 6.06 -7.30 2.07
N GLY A 213 4.76 -7.47 2.31
CA GLY A 213 3.73 -6.52 1.98
C GLY A 213 3.49 -5.49 3.08
N MET A 214 3.36 -4.24 2.67
CA MET A 214 2.76 -3.18 3.49
C MET A 214 1.78 -2.36 2.65
N VAL A 215 0.95 -1.60 3.36
CA VAL A 215 0.19 -0.49 2.77
C VAL A 215 0.60 0.79 3.48
N CYS A 216 0.38 1.91 2.82
CA CYS A 216 0.86 3.22 3.25
C CYS A 216 0.66 3.56 4.73
N SER A 217 -0.49 3.19 5.31
CA SER A 217 -0.79 3.43 6.72
C SER A 217 -0.01 2.49 7.66
N THR A 218 0.14 1.22 7.28
CA THR A 218 0.94 0.23 8.00
C THR A 218 2.41 0.60 8.03
N MET A 219 2.97 1.07 6.91
CA MET A 219 4.36 1.52 6.85
C MET A 219 4.63 2.69 7.81
N ILE A 220 3.72 3.67 7.87
CA ILE A 220 3.86 4.80 8.78
C ILE A 220 3.69 4.36 10.25
N ALA A 221 2.76 3.46 10.54
CA ALA A 221 2.60 2.87 11.88
C ALA A 221 3.84 2.07 12.32
N TYR A 222 4.41 1.28 11.40
CA TYR A 222 5.65 0.55 11.60
C TYR A 222 6.83 1.49 11.88
N ALA A 223 6.97 2.58 11.11
CA ALA A 223 8.00 3.57 11.33
C ALA A 223 7.86 4.26 12.71
N GLN A 224 6.63 4.59 13.13
CA GLN A 224 6.37 5.11 14.48
C GLN A 224 6.81 4.14 15.57
N PHE A 225 6.46 2.85 15.43
CA PHE A 225 6.84 1.81 16.37
C PHE A 225 8.36 1.68 16.47
N ARG A 226 9.06 1.63 15.33
CA ARG A 226 10.51 1.48 15.27
C ARG A 226 11.28 2.72 15.73
N ALA A 227 10.70 3.90 15.60
CA ALA A 227 11.23 5.13 16.19
C ALA A 227 11.02 5.23 17.72
N GLY A 228 10.36 4.24 18.34
CA GLY A 228 10.21 4.15 19.80
C GLY A 228 9.00 4.89 20.37
N PHE A 229 8.04 5.30 19.55
CA PHE A 229 6.84 6.04 20.01
C PHE A 229 5.62 5.15 20.24
N GLY A 230 5.82 3.83 20.32
CA GLY A 230 4.77 2.85 20.55
C GLY A 230 3.97 2.50 19.29
N ALA A 231 3.27 1.37 19.37
CA ALA A 231 2.50 0.84 18.25
C ALA A 231 1.20 1.60 18.05
N VAL A 232 0.88 1.93 16.80
CA VAL A 232 -0.48 2.30 16.42
C VAL A 232 -1.32 1.03 16.45
N SER A 233 -2.35 1.01 17.29
CA SER A 233 -3.22 -0.15 17.44
C SER A 233 -4.07 -0.37 16.19
N ALA A 234 -4.15 -1.60 15.69
CA ALA A 234 -5.09 -1.96 14.63
C ALA A 234 -6.54 -1.89 15.11
N TYR A 235 -7.47 -1.60 14.20
CA TYR A 235 -8.90 -1.80 14.43
C TYR A 235 -9.31 -3.18 13.92
N THR A 236 -10.27 -3.81 14.61
CA THR A 236 -10.91 -5.03 14.14
C THR A 236 -12.28 -4.67 13.58
N TYR A 237 -12.42 -4.73 12.26
CA TYR A 237 -13.70 -4.59 11.57
C TYR A 237 -14.42 -5.94 11.65
N ASP A 238 -15.68 -5.91 12.08
CA ASP A 238 -16.48 -7.11 12.24
C ASP A 238 -16.75 -7.83 10.90
N HIS A 239 -17.29 -9.04 11.00
CA HIS A 239 -17.57 -9.87 9.84
C HIS A 239 -18.50 -9.20 8.82
N ALA A 240 -19.56 -8.53 9.29
CA ALA A 240 -20.51 -7.83 8.41
C ALA A 240 -19.82 -6.69 7.64
N THR A 241 -18.96 -5.94 8.31
CA THR A 241 -18.15 -4.87 7.71
C THR A 241 -17.15 -5.42 6.68
N LEU A 242 -16.48 -6.53 6.99
CA LEU A 242 -15.62 -7.24 6.04
C LEU A 242 -16.37 -7.65 4.77
N VAL A 243 -17.56 -8.25 4.92
CA VAL A 243 -18.39 -8.69 3.78
C VAL A 243 -18.84 -7.50 2.94
N SER A 244 -19.29 -6.42 3.58
CA SER A 244 -19.64 -5.16 2.92
C SER A 244 -18.47 -4.61 2.10
N ALA A 245 -17.27 -4.55 2.71
CA ALA A 245 -16.05 -4.06 2.08
C ALA A 245 -15.66 -4.90 0.85
N GLY A 246 -15.69 -6.23 0.97
CA GLY A 246 -15.35 -7.12 -0.14
C GLY A 246 -16.34 -7.04 -1.30
N ASN A 247 -17.63 -6.84 -1.02
CA ASN A 247 -18.64 -6.61 -2.05
C ASN A 247 -18.48 -5.23 -2.71
N ALA A 248 -18.16 -4.19 -1.95
CA ALA A 248 -17.85 -2.87 -2.48
C ALA A 248 -16.61 -2.89 -3.40
N LEU A 249 -15.57 -3.63 -3.01
CA LEU A 249 -14.38 -3.85 -3.83
C LEU A 249 -14.74 -4.52 -5.16
N TYR A 250 -15.47 -5.63 -5.10
CA TYR A 250 -15.90 -6.37 -6.29
C TYR A 250 -16.70 -5.46 -7.24
N ASN A 251 -17.72 -4.78 -6.73
CA ASN A 251 -18.57 -3.91 -7.54
C ASN A 251 -17.79 -2.75 -8.17
N ALA A 252 -16.83 -2.17 -7.44
CA ALA A 252 -16.00 -1.08 -7.95
C ALA A 252 -15.09 -1.54 -9.10
N VAL A 253 -14.40 -2.67 -8.94
CA VAL A 253 -13.54 -3.25 -9.98
C VAL A 253 -14.36 -3.62 -11.22
N GLU A 254 -15.49 -4.30 -11.03
CA GLU A 254 -16.37 -4.69 -12.12
C GLU A 254 -16.91 -3.46 -12.88
N THR A 255 -17.32 -2.41 -12.16
CA THR A 255 -17.83 -1.18 -12.76
C THR A 255 -16.74 -0.45 -13.54
N GLU A 256 -15.54 -0.28 -12.98
CA GLU A 256 -14.42 0.37 -13.68
C GLU A 256 -14.02 -0.39 -14.94
N CYS A 257 -13.96 -1.72 -14.86
CA CYS A 257 -13.69 -2.58 -16.00
C CYS A 257 -14.76 -2.44 -17.10
N ASN A 258 -16.04 -2.49 -16.73
CA ASN A 258 -17.15 -2.41 -17.70
C ASN A 258 -17.28 -1.02 -18.34
N THR A 259 -16.97 0.04 -17.59
CA THR A 259 -17.05 1.42 -18.11
C THR A 259 -15.81 1.83 -18.89
N GLY A 260 -14.70 1.11 -18.74
CA GLY A 260 -13.42 1.50 -19.33
C GLY A 260 -12.87 2.80 -18.74
N LEU A 261 -13.24 3.12 -17.50
CA LEU A 261 -12.83 4.32 -16.77
C LEU A 261 -12.29 3.91 -15.39
N GLY A 262 -11.18 4.51 -14.95
CA GLY A 262 -10.59 4.27 -13.64
C GLY A 262 -9.29 3.46 -13.67
N PHE A 263 -9.00 2.73 -12.61
CA PHE A 263 -7.72 2.02 -12.46
C PHE A 263 -7.69 0.73 -13.28
N TRP A 264 -8.85 0.20 -13.72
CA TRP A 264 -8.95 -1.10 -14.38
C TRP A 264 -9.40 -1.04 -15.86
N THR A 265 -9.19 0.10 -16.53
CA THR A 265 -9.71 0.38 -17.88
C THR A 265 -9.32 -0.66 -18.93
N ASP A 266 -8.12 -1.22 -18.83
CA ASP A 266 -7.51 -2.03 -19.89
C ASP A 266 -8.01 -3.49 -19.90
N ILE A 267 -8.87 -3.86 -18.94
CA ILE A 267 -9.44 -5.21 -18.82
C ILE A 267 -10.70 -5.37 -19.70
N GLY A 268 -11.52 -4.34 -19.86
CA GLY A 268 -12.74 -4.44 -20.67
C GLY A 268 -12.50 -4.46 -22.19
N SER A 269 -11.33 -4.03 -22.65
CA SER A 269 -11.06 -3.70 -24.05
C SER A 269 -10.63 -4.88 -24.94
N LYS A 270 -10.36 -6.06 -24.37
CA LYS A 270 -9.89 -7.25 -25.11
C LYS A 270 -11.04 -8.22 -25.40
N ALA A 271 -11.60 -8.14 -26.60
CA ALA A 271 -12.85 -8.79 -27.04
C ALA A 271 -12.80 -10.32 -27.28
N THR A 272 -12.02 -11.11 -26.54
CA THR A 272 -11.75 -12.53 -26.90
C THR A 272 -12.21 -13.59 -25.90
N CYS A 273 -12.86 -13.22 -24.79
CA CYS A 273 -13.41 -14.19 -23.83
C CYS A 273 -14.91 -14.40 -24.06
N PHE A 274 -15.36 -15.65 -23.97
CA PHE A 274 -16.76 -16.03 -24.24
C PHE A 274 -17.71 -15.61 -23.11
N GLU A 275 -17.21 -15.30 -21.91
CA GLU A 275 -17.99 -14.83 -20.75
C GLU A 275 -17.23 -13.76 -19.91
N GLY A 276 -17.94 -13.16 -18.94
CA GLY A 276 -17.69 -11.85 -18.33
C GLY A 276 -16.33 -11.59 -17.66
N ILE A 277 -15.36 -11.10 -18.45
CA ILE A 277 -14.01 -10.75 -18.00
C ILE A 277 -13.95 -9.78 -16.81
N CYS A 278 -14.91 -8.86 -16.70
CA CYS A 278 -14.94 -7.88 -15.61
C CYS A 278 -15.36 -8.49 -14.27
N ASP A 279 -16.22 -9.51 -14.29
CA ASP A 279 -16.57 -10.32 -13.13
C ASP A 279 -15.34 -11.14 -12.68
N ASP A 280 -14.64 -11.79 -13.62
CA ASP A 280 -13.39 -12.51 -13.31
C ASP A 280 -12.32 -11.60 -12.68
N ALA A 281 -12.14 -10.40 -13.23
CA ALA A 281 -11.22 -9.41 -12.68
C ALA A 281 -11.63 -8.99 -11.26
N ALA A 282 -12.92 -8.70 -11.06
CA ALA A 282 -13.44 -8.33 -9.75
C ALA A 282 -13.28 -9.46 -8.72
N ARG A 283 -13.50 -10.72 -9.12
CA ARG A 283 -13.22 -11.89 -8.28
C ARG A 283 -11.73 -12.01 -7.97
N GLN A 284 -10.85 -11.86 -8.96
CA GLN A 284 -9.40 -11.94 -8.78
C GLN A 284 -8.88 -10.88 -7.79
N VAL A 285 -9.28 -9.61 -7.93
CA VAL A 285 -8.88 -8.54 -6.99
C VAL A 285 -9.42 -8.82 -5.59
N ARG A 286 -10.70 -9.21 -5.48
CA ARG A 286 -11.32 -9.51 -4.19
C ARG A 286 -10.66 -10.71 -3.52
N ASN A 287 -10.27 -11.75 -4.26
CA ASN A 287 -9.55 -12.90 -3.71
C ASN A 287 -8.13 -12.54 -3.26
N CYS A 288 -7.46 -11.62 -3.97
CA CYS A 288 -6.15 -11.11 -3.59
C CYS A 288 -6.20 -10.33 -2.25
N MET A 289 -7.12 -9.38 -2.10
CA MET A 289 -7.36 -8.67 -0.83
C MET A 289 -7.90 -9.63 0.25
N ALA A 290 -8.81 -10.49 -0.19
CA ALA A 290 -9.50 -11.57 0.49
C ALA A 290 -8.60 -12.50 1.27
N ALA A 291 -7.60 -13.06 0.60
CA ALA A 291 -6.87 -14.25 1.06
C ALA A 291 -5.39 -14.24 0.64
N GLY A 292 -4.89 -13.17 0.01
CA GLY A 292 -3.60 -13.18 -0.67
C GLY A 292 -3.59 -14.06 -1.92
N ASN A 293 -4.74 -14.59 -2.35
CA ASN A 293 -4.82 -15.47 -3.51
C ASN A 293 -5.12 -14.66 -4.77
N CYS A 294 -4.08 -14.03 -5.30
CA CYS A 294 -4.17 -13.13 -6.47
C CYS A 294 -4.16 -13.87 -7.82
N GLY A 295 -3.98 -15.20 -7.79
CA GLY A 295 -3.85 -16.05 -8.97
C GLY A 295 -5.11 -16.82 -9.35
N THR A 296 -6.26 -16.43 -8.83
CA THR A 296 -7.53 -17.13 -9.09
C THR A 296 -8.72 -16.18 -9.02
N ASP A 297 -9.70 -16.46 -9.87
CA ASP A 297 -11.05 -15.92 -9.89
C ASP A 297 -12.08 -16.87 -9.23
N ASP A 298 -11.65 -17.98 -8.61
CA ASP A 298 -12.56 -18.96 -8.00
C ASP A 298 -13.42 -18.30 -6.91
N GLY A 299 -14.74 -18.31 -7.12
CA GLY A 299 -15.72 -17.75 -6.19
C GLY A 299 -15.69 -18.41 -4.81
N ASN A 300 -15.24 -19.67 -4.71
CA ASN A 300 -15.15 -20.39 -3.44
C ASN A 300 -14.18 -19.72 -2.46
N VAL A 301 -13.14 -19.03 -2.94
CA VAL A 301 -12.19 -18.32 -2.07
C VAL A 301 -12.91 -17.25 -1.26
N TRP A 302 -13.68 -16.39 -1.92
CA TRP A 302 -14.50 -15.38 -1.24
C TRP A 302 -15.63 -16.02 -0.44
N SER A 303 -16.37 -16.99 -0.99
CA SER A 303 -17.49 -17.62 -0.29
C SER A 303 -17.08 -18.25 1.02
N ASN A 304 -15.90 -18.87 1.11
CA ASN A 304 -15.38 -19.45 2.35
C ASN A 304 -15.12 -18.38 3.44
N ILE A 305 -14.76 -17.16 3.04
CA ILE A 305 -14.57 -16.03 3.95
C ILE A 305 -15.92 -15.44 4.32
N ALA A 306 -16.73 -15.08 3.33
CA ALA A 306 -18.02 -14.43 3.52
C ALA A 306 -19.03 -15.29 4.28
N ASN A 307 -18.92 -16.62 4.22
CA ASN A 307 -19.81 -17.54 4.95
C ASN A 307 -19.24 -17.97 6.30
N ASN A 308 -18.01 -17.60 6.65
CA ASN A 308 -17.42 -17.92 7.95
C ASN A 308 -17.54 -16.73 8.90
N PRO A 309 -18.48 -16.76 9.88
CA PRO A 309 -18.76 -15.63 10.77
C PRO A 309 -17.60 -15.29 11.71
N ASN A 310 -16.59 -16.15 11.81
CA ASN A 310 -15.39 -15.89 12.62
C ASN A 310 -14.32 -15.08 11.86
N THR A 311 -14.53 -14.79 10.58
CA THR A 311 -13.60 -13.98 9.81
C THR A 311 -13.83 -12.49 10.06
N VAL A 312 -12.73 -11.77 10.27
CA VAL A 312 -12.70 -10.34 10.56
C VAL A 312 -11.57 -9.69 9.77
N SER A 313 -11.63 -8.37 9.59
CA SER A 313 -10.47 -7.60 9.13
C SER A 313 -9.78 -6.94 10.31
N ARG A 314 -8.44 -6.95 10.34
CA ARG A 314 -7.62 -6.26 11.33
C ARG A 314 -6.64 -5.36 10.62
N SER A 315 -6.95 -4.06 10.54
CA SER A 315 -6.15 -3.08 9.79
C SER A 315 -6.04 -1.70 10.45
N ILE A 316 -5.17 -0.84 9.91
CA ILE A 316 -4.98 0.56 10.32
C ILE A 316 -5.35 1.42 9.12
N SER A 317 -6.44 2.16 9.20
CA SER A 317 -6.82 3.13 8.17
C SER A 317 -5.96 4.40 8.24
N PRO A 318 -5.84 5.16 7.14
CA PRO A 318 -5.25 6.51 7.17
C PRO A 318 -5.97 7.45 8.14
N ASP A 319 -7.29 7.32 8.26
CA ASP A 319 -8.11 8.00 9.27
C ASP A 319 -7.57 7.74 10.68
N ARG A 320 -7.36 6.47 11.03
CA ARG A 320 -6.86 6.08 12.37
C ARG A 320 -5.48 6.65 12.67
N LEU A 321 -4.59 6.74 11.67
CA LEU A 321 -3.33 7.47 11.80
C LEU A 321 -3.57 8.95 12.09
N GLY A 322 -4.55 9.58 11.45
CA GLY A 322 -4.86 10.98 11.64
C GLY A 322 -5.67 11.31 12.88
N GLY A 323 -6.04 10.33 13.70
CA GLY A 323 -6.90 10.56 14.86
C GLY A 323 -8.38 10.74 14.52
N TRP A 324 -8.79 10.25 13.37
CA TRP A 324 -10.18 10.17 12.94
C TRP A 324 -10.56 8.69 12.82
N SER A 325 -11.79 8.32 13.09
CA SER A 325 -12.32 7.03 12.63
C SER A 325 -13.84 7.08 12.73
N GLY A 326 -14.54 6.48 11.77
CA GLY A 326 -15.97 6.15 11.93
C GLY A 326 -16.22 5.10 13.01
N HIS A 327 -15.16 4.53 13.60
CA HIS A 327 -15.20 3.48 14.61
C HIS A 327 -14.70 3.96 15.97
N PRO A 328 -14.95 3.19 17.05
CA PRO A 328 -14.35 3.43 18.35
C PRO A 328 -12.83 3.61 18.25
N TYR A 329 -12.44 4.87 18.40
CA TYR A 329 -11.06 5.31 18.39
C TYR A 329 -10.61 5.39 19.84
N SER A 330 -9.40 4.88 20.16
CA SER A 330 -8.84 4.93 21.52
C SER A 330 -8.49 6.35 22.00
N GLY A 331 -9.02 7.36 21.32
CA GLY A 331 -8.80 8.76 21.60
C GLY A 331 -7.49 9.29 21.04
N THR A 332 -7.35 10.60 21.15
CA THR A 332 -6.15 11.35 20.86
C THR A 332 -4.92 10.68 21.49
N GLY A 333 -3.91 10.37 20.69
CA GLY A 333 -2.71 9.64 21.09
C GLY A 333 -2.53 8.25 20.49
N ALA A 334 -3.44 7.75 19.65
CA ALA A 334 -3.20 6.47 18.97
C ALA A 334 -2.04 6.53 17.96
N SER A 335 -1.74 7.74 17.46
CA SER A 335 -0.52 8.06 16.72
C SER A 335 0.05 9.40 17.21
N VAL A 336 1.29 9.71 16.86
CA VAL A 336 1.89 11.02 17.19
C VAL A 336 1.20 12.21 16.49
N TRP A 337 0.46 11.95 15.40
CA TRP A 337 -0.25 12.99 14.61
C TRP A 337 -1.69 13.21 15.05
N SER A 338 -2.26 12.25 15.77
CA SER A 338 -3.68 12.24 16.13
C SER A 338 -4.15 13.40 17.01
N TYR A 339 -3.23 14.16 17.63
CA TYR A 339 -3.55 15.37 18.39
C TYR A 339 -3.73 16.61 17.52
N ASP A 340 -3.25 16.61 16.28
CA ASP A 340 -3.33 17.79 15.42
C ASP A 340 -4.61 17.80 14.58
N THR A 341 -5.00 19.00 14.16
CA THR A 341 -6.11 19.21 13.24
C THR A 341 -5.60 19.21 11.80
N SER A 342 -6.51 19.00 10.84
CA SER A 342 -6.18 19.05 9.41
C SER A 342 -5.69 20.45 9.01
N ASN A 343 -4.49 20.56 8.45
CA ASN A 343 -3.93 21.78 7.87
C ASN A 343 -3.95 21.68 6.34
N THR A 344 -4.24 22.79 5.65
CA THR A 344 -4.29 22.81 4.18
C THR A 344 -2.90 22.63 3.56
N VAL A 345 -2.79 21.70 2.61
CA VAL A 345 -1.59 21.55 1.77
C VAL A 345 -1.58 22.63 0.69
N GLN A 346 -0.46 23.32 0.54
CA GLN A 346 -0.21 24.32 -0.50
C GLN A 346 1.14 24.11 -1.14
N TRP A 347 1.20 24.25 -2.47
CA TRP A 347 2.41 24.14 -3.28
C TRP A 347 2.98 25.54 -3.53
N ASN A 348 3.92 25.99 -2.70
CA ASN A 348 4.19 27.42 -2.54
C ASN A 348 5.68 27.84 -2.54
N SER A 349 6.58 27.03 -3.06
CA SER A 349 8.00 27.38 -3.24
C SER A 349 8.41 27.49 -4.71
N GLY A 350 9.41 28.35 -5.01
CA GLY A 350 9.87 28.61 -6.38
C GLY A 350 10.74 27.50 -6.96
N GLY A 351 10.71 27.34 -8.29
CA GLY A 351 11.42 26.29 -9.04
C GLY A 351 10.49 25.15 -9.46
N ASN A 352 10.85 24.39 -10.50
CA ASN A 352 10.08 23.23 -10.97
C ASN A 352 10.87 21.94 -10.71
N VAL A 353 10.25 20.98 -10.03
CA VAL A 353 10.82 19.63 -9.82
C VAL A 353 10.04 18.65 -10.67
N TYR A 354 10.73 17.96 -11.57
CA TYR A 354 10.19 16.85 -12.35
C TYR A 354 10.48 15.53 -11.64
N GLY A 355 9.55 14.58 -11.70
CA GLY A 355 9.78 13.22 -11.21
C GLY A 355 8.68 12.25 -11.61
N CYS A 356 8.97 10.96 -11.45
CA CYS A 356 8.04 9.86 -11.69
C CYS A 356 7.82 9.02 -10.43
N TRP A 357 6.61 8.48 -10.25
CA TRP A 357 6.30 7.62 -9.11
C TRP A 357 6.29 6.12 -9.44
N PHE A 358 6.27 5.70 -10.71
CA PHE A 358 6.46 4.29 -11.12
C PHE A 358 7.26 4.14 -12.41
#